data_AF-A0A925APP2-F1
#
_entry.id   AF-A0A925APP2-F1
#
_cell.length_a   1.000
_cell.length_b   1.000
_cell.length_c   1.000
_cell.angle_alpha   90.00
_cell.angle_beta   90.00
_cell.angle_gamma   90.00
#
_symmetry.space_group_name_H-M   'P 1'
#
loop_
_entity.id
_entity.type
_entity.pdbx_description
1 polymer ?
#
loop_
_entity_poly.entity_id
_entity_poly.type
_entity_poly.pdbx_seq_one_letter_code
_entity_poly.pdbx_strand_id
1 'polypeptide(L)'
;MYIDPLFAYANYAEACLWTALGIAAITKRNSTASIVLGCALLIFGVSDVIEANTGAWYEPWWLLVMKTACVVCILLSGRMVLRRRRENACHAQQPV
;
A
#
# COMPACT_ATOMS: atom_id res chain seq x y z
N MET A 1 26.95 10.31 -5.54
CA MET A 1 26.41 9.36 -4.55
C MET A 1 26.26 8.02 -5.28
N TYR A 2 26.93 6.97 -4.82
CA TYR A 2 26.79 5.63 -5.41
C TYR A 2 25.56 4.98 -4.78
N ILE A 3 24.55 4.68 -5.58
CA ILE A 3 23.39 3.91 -5.14
C ILE A 3 23.71 2.44 -5.36
N ASP A 4 23.58 1.66 -4.30
CA ASP A 4 23.81 0.22 -4.36
C ASP A 4 22.78 -0.43 -5.32
N PRO A 5 23.21 -1.22 -6.32
CA PRO A 5 22.30 -1.82 -7.29
C PRO A 5 21.26 -2.74 -6.65
N LEU A 6 21.65 -3.50 -5.62
CA LEU A 6 20.72 -4.39 -4.92
C LEU A 6 19.65 -3.57 -4.20
N PHE A 7 20.02 -2.47 -3.55
CA PHE A 7 19.06 -1.54 -2.93
C PHE A 7 18.06 -0.97 -3.94
N ALA A 8 18.53 -0.54 -5.13
CA ALA A 8 17.65 0.00 -6.16
C ALA A 8 16.69 -1.08 -6.72
N TYR A 9 17.20 -2.27 -7.06
CA TYR A 9 16.36 -3.36 -7.58
C TYR A 9 15.34 -3.87 -6.55
N ALA A 10 15.71 -3.95 -5.27
CA ALA A 10 14.79 -4.31 -4.21
C ALA A 10 13.64 -3.29 -4.10
N ASN A 11 13.94 -1.99 -4.08
CA ASN A 11 12.92 -0.94 -4.05
C ASN A 11 12.01 -0.97 -5.30
N TYR A 12 12.55 -1.23 -6.49
CA TYR A 12 11.72 -1.41 -7.69
C TYR A 12 10.80 -2.64 -7.60
N ALA A 13 11.27 -3.74 -7.03
CA ALA A 13 10.45 -4.93 -6.80
C ALA A 13 9.34 -4.65 -5.79
N GLU A 14 9.63 -3.91 -4.71
CA GLU A 14 8.65 -3.44 -3.73
C GLU A 14 7.62 -2.51 -4.39
N ALA A 15 8.06 -1.53 -5.17
CA ALA A 15 7.18 -0.64 -5.93
C ALA A 15 6.19 -1.40 -6.81
N CYS A 16 6.66 -2.42 -7.54
CA CYS A 16 5.81 -3.30 -8.35
C CYS A 16 4.79 -4.06 -7.48
N LEU A 17 5.23 -4.61 -6.35
CA LEU A 17 4.36 -5.34 -5.41
C LEU A 17 3.25 -4.44 -4.87
N TRP A 18 3.58 -3.27 -4.32
CA TRP A 18 2.60 -2.34 -3.75
C TRP A 18 1.64 -1.84 -4.82
N THR A 19 2.14 -1.57 -6.02
CA THR A 19 1.30 -1.16 -7.16
C THR A 19 0.29 -2.25 -7.52
N ALA A 20 0.73 -3.50 -7.64
CA ALA A 20 -0.15 -4.63 -7.96
C ALA A 20 -1.23 -4.83 -6.87
N LEU A 21 -0.86 -4.72 -5.60
CA LEU A 21 -1.81 -4.79 -4.48
C LEU A 21 -2.80 -3.62 -4.51
N GLY A 22 -2.33 -2.41 -4.83
CA GLY A 22 -3.16 -1.22 -4.95
C GLY A 22 -4.20 -1.34 -6.05
N ILE A 23 -3.78 -1.81 -7.24
CA ILE A 23 -4.68 -2.12 -8.36
C ILE A 23 -5.68 -3.18 -7.95
N ALA A 24 -5.25 -4.28 -7.33
CA ALA A 24 -6.15 -5.35 -6.89
C ALA A 24 -7.18 -4.88 -5.84
N ALA A 25 -6.79 -3.98 -4.93
CA ALA A 25 -7.70 -3.39 -3.96
C ALA A 25 -8.74 -2.48 -4.63
N ILE A 26 -8.33 -1.68 -5.62
CA ILE A 26 -9.21 -0.80 -6.40
C ILE A 26 -10.11 -1.59 -7.33
N THR A 27 -9.66 -2.64 -8.01
CA THR A 27 -10.50 -3.39 -8.96
C THR A 27 -11.59 -4.19 -8.26
N LYS A 28 -11.33 -4.69 -7.04
CA LYS A 28 -12.34 -5.42 -6.27
C LYS A 28 -13.45 -4.52 -5.70
N ARG A 29 -13.28 -3.19 -5.62
CA ARG A 29 -14.25 -2.15 -5.17
C ARG A 29 -15.26 -2.54 -4.05
N ASN A 30 -14.90 -3.43 -3.13
CA ASN A 30 -15.84 -3.93 -2.11
C ASN A 30 -16.26 -2.87 -1.07
N SER A 31 -15.56 -1.74 -0.98
CA SER A 31 -15.89 -0.64 -0.07
C SER A 31 -15.08 0.61 -0.42
N THR A 32 -15.50 1.78 0.08
CA THR A 32 -14.68 3.01 0.06
C THR A 32 -13.31 2.79 0.70
N ALA A 33 -13.24 2.00 1.78
CA ALA A 33 -11.98 1.64 2.42
C ALA A 33 -11.04 0.85 1.49
N SER A 34 -11.57 0.04 0.57
CA SER A 34 -10.76 -0.66 -0.44
C SER A 34 -10.14 0.32 -1.45
N ILE A 35 -10.86 1.39 -1.80
CA ILE A 35 -10.35 2.44 -2.70
C ILE A 35 -9.26 3.24 -1.99
N VAL A 36 -9.50 3.68 -0.74
CA VAL A 36 -8.51 4.40 0.07
C VAL A 36 -7.26 3.56 0.28
N LEU A 37 -7.42 2.28 0.63
CA LEU A 37 -6.33 1.32 0.75
C LEU A 37 -5.54 1.22 -0.55
N GLY A 38 -6.23 1.08 -1.68
CA GLY A 38 -5.57 0.95 -2.97
C GLY A 38 -4.80 2.21 -3.37
N CYS A 39 -5.39 3.40 -3.20
CA CYS A 39 -4.68 4.66 -3.43
C CYS A 39 -3.45 4.80 -2.52
N ALA A 40 -3.56 4.44 -1.24
CA ALA A 40 -2.43 4.50 -0.31
C ALA A 40 -1.28 3.56 -0.72
N LEU A 41 -1.61 2.34 -1.17
CA LEU A 41 -0.64 1.36 -1.70
C LEU A 41 0.03 1.85 -2.99
N LEU A 42 -0.72 2.45 -3.91
CA LEU A 42 -0.16 3.04 -5.13
C LEU A 42 0.83 4.17 -4.81
N ILE A 43 0.45 5.08 -3.92
CA ILE A 43 1.32 6.20 -3.50
C ILE A 43 2.55 5.68 -2.77
N PHE A 44 2.41 4.62 -1.95
CA PHE A 44 3.55 3.98 -1.29
C PHE A 44 4.51 3.34 -2.31
N GLY A 45 4.00 2.67 -3.35
CA GLY A 45 4.83 2.14 -4.43
C GLY A 45 5.58 3.24 -5.20
N VAL A 46 4.96 4.40 -5.43
CA VAL A 46 5.66 5.57 -6.01
C VAL A 46 6.77 6.06 -5.08
N SER A 47 6.57 6.01 -3.76
CA SER A 47 7.61 6.38 -2.78
C SER A 47 8.85 5.50 -2.87
N ASP A 48 8.69 4.21 -3.15
CA ASP A 48 9.79 3.26 -3.30
C ASP A 48 10.55 3.50 -4.62
N VAL A 49 9.86 3.91 -5.69
CA VAL A 49 10.54 4.36 -6.92
C VAL A 49 11.41 5.58 -6.65
N ILE A 50 10.91 6.54 -5.88
CA ILE A 50 11.71 7.73 -5.52
C ILE A 50 12.91 7.31 -4.66
N GLU A 51 12.71 6.41 -3.69
CA GLU A 51 13.78 5.86 -2.83
C GLU A 51 14.87 5.15 -3.64
N ALA A 52 14.50 4.37 -4.67
CA ALA A 52 15.45 3.73 -5.58
C ALA A 52 16.33 4.74 -6.34
N ASN A 53 15.85 5.97 -6.54
CA ASN A 53 16.55 7.03 -7.25
C ASN A 53 17.31 8.00 -6.32
N THR A 54 16.85 8.18 -5.08
CA THR A 54 17.51 9.05 -4.09
C THR A 54 18.55 8.31 -3.26
N GLY A 55 18.43 6.98 -3.14
CA GLY A 55 19.31 6.16 -2.30
C GLY A 55 19.02 6.31 -0.79
N ALA A 56 17.94 6.99 -0.42
CA ALA A 56 17.58 7.23 0.97
C ALA A 56 16.06 7.28 1.15
N TRP A 57 15.58 6.54 2.15
CA TRP A 57 14.15 6.45 2.52
C TRP A 57 13.61 7.69 3.24
N TYR A 58 14.48 8.61 3.67
CA TYR A 58 14.12 9.84 4.39
C TYR A 58 14.47 11.12 3.63
N GLU A 59 15.17 11.03 2.49
CA GLU A 59 15.60 12.18 1.71
C GLU A 59 14.96 12.14 0.32
N PRO A 60 14.19 13.17 -0.04
CA PRO A 60 13.81 14.37 0.73
C PRO A 60 12.85 14.09 1.91
N TRP A 61 12.85 14.93 2.96
CA TRP A 61 12.12 14.71 4.23
C TRP A 61 10.61 14.45 4.08
N TRP A 62 10.00 15.00 3.02
CA TRP A 62 8.58 14.78 2.74
C TRP A 62 8.28 13.32 2.38
N LEU A 63 9.27 12.55 1.91
CA LEU A 63 9.13 11.14 1.60
C LEU A 63 8.80 10.32 2.85
N LEU A 64 9.45 10.67 3.97
CA LEU A 64 9.16 10.07 5.28
C LEU A 64 7.74 10.37 5.73
N VAL A 65 7.28 11.61 5.58
CA VAL A 65 5.90 12.01 5.92
C VAL A 65 4.90 11.25 5.06
N MET A 66 5.15 11.17 3.75
CA MET A 66 4.30 10.45 2.80
C MET A 66 4.24 8.95 3.13
N LYS A 67 5.38 8.29 3.36
CA LYS A 67 5.42 6.87 3.75
C LYS A 67 4.66 6.63 5.05
N THR A 68 4.86 7.49 6.05
CA THR A 68 4.15 7.39 7.33
C THR A 68 2.64 7.54 7.15
N ALA A 69 2.19 8.54 6.38
CA ALA A 69 0.78 8.73 6.07
C ALA A 69 0.18 7.53 5.30
N CYS A 70 0.89 7.01 4.31
CA CYS A 70 0.49 5.82 3.57
C CYS A 70 0.35 4.60 4.50
N VAL A 71 1.33 4.33 5.38
CA VAL A 71 1.27 3.21 6.33
C VAL A 71 0.06 3.34 7.25
N VAL A 72 -0.22 4.53 7.78
CA VAL A 72 -1.42 4.76 8.60
C VAL A 72 -2.70 4.47 7.80
N CYS A 73 -2.82 4.99 6.58
CA CYS A 73 -3.97 4.73 5.71
C CYS A 73 -4.14 3.24 5.38
N ILE A 74 -3.04 2.54 5.09
CA ILE A 74 -3.01 1.10 4.81
C ILE A 74 -3.50 0.31 6.04
N LEU A 75 -2.98 0.62 7.23
CA LEU A 75 -3.36 -0.08 8.46
C LEU A 75 -4.83 0.14 8.83
N LEU A 76 -5.31 1.38 8.75
CA LEU A 76 -6.70 1.72 9.09
C LEU A 76 -7.67 1.11 8.07
N SER A 77 -7.44 1.39 6.78
CA SER A 77 -8.32 0.93 5.70
C SER A 77 -8.26 -0.58 5.53
N GLY A 78 -7.07 -1.19 5.65
CA GLY A 78 -6.88 -2.63 5.63
C GLY A 78 -7.63 -3.32 6.77
N ARG A 79 -7.55 -2.80 8.00
CA ARG A 79 -8.35 -3.31 9.12
C ARG A 79 -9.85 -3.21 8.86
N MET A 80 -10.33 -2.10 8.31
CA MET A 80 -11.74 -1.93 7.95
C MET A 80 -12.21 -2.94 6.90
N VAL A 81 -11.40 -3.16 5.85
CA VAL A 81 -11.70 -4.14 4.79
C VAL A 81 -11.74 -5.56 5.35
N LEU A 82 -10.80 -5.93 6.22
CA LEU A 82 -10.76 -7.25 6.83
C LEU A 82 -11.94 -7.47 7.80
N ARG A 83 -12.31 -6.47 8.59
CA ARG A 83 -13.48 -6.53 9.49
C ARG A 83 -14.76 -6.76 8.71
N ARG A 84 -15.00 -5.98 7.65
CA ARG A 84 -16.17 -6.14 6.76
C ARG A 84 -16.23 -7.52 6.11
N ARG A 85 -15.08 -8.06 5.67
CA ARG A 85 -15.03 -9.42 5.12
C ARG A 85 -15.41 -10.49 6.15
N ARG A 86 -15.00 -10.33 7.40
CA ARG A 86 -15.36 -11.25 8.49
C ARG A 86 -16.85 -11.16 8.83
N GLU A 87 -17.39 -9.95 8.91
CA GLU A 87 -18.83 -9.72 9.13
C GLU A 87 -19.66 -10.36 8.03
N ASN A 88 -19.32 -10.12 6.76
CA ASN A 88 -20.02 -10.72 5.61
C ASN A 88 -19.94 -12.25 5.60
N ALA A 89 -18.80 -12.84 6.01
CA ALA A 89 -18.64 -14.28 6.09
C ALA A 89 -19.49 -14.91 7.22
N CYS A 90 -19.62 -14.23 8.36
CA CYS A 90 -20.49 -14.68 9.46
C CYS A 90 -21.97 -14.67 9.06
N HIS A 91 -22.42 -13.61 8.37
CA HIS A 91 -23.80 -13.51 7.88
C HIS A 91 -24.12 -14.53 6.79
N ALA A 92 -23.16 -14.86 5.91
CA ALA A 92 -23.36 -15.87 4.87
C ALA A 92 -23.50 -17.31 5.42
N GLN A 93 -23.10 -17.56 6.68
CA GLN A 93 -23.11 -18.88 7.31
C GLN A 93 -24.41 -19.19 8.10
N GLN A 94 -25.31 -18.22 8.31
CA GLN A 94 -26.57 -18.45 9.01
C GLN A 94 -27.61 -19.06 8.05
N PRO A 95 -28.01 -20.34 8.20
CA PRO A 95 -29.09 -20.90 7.41
C PRO A 95 -30.42 -20.25 7.81
N VAL A 96 -31.14 -19.74 6.81
CA VAL A 96 -32.55 -19.30 6.91
C VAL A 96 -33.48 -20.48 7.16
#